data_AF-A0A918M9W1-F1
#
_entry.id   AF-A0A918M9W1-F1
#
_cell.length_a   1.000
_cell.length_b   1.000
_cell.length_c   1.000
_cell.angle_alpha   90.00
_cell.angle_beta   90.00
_cell.angle_gamma   90.00
#
_symmetry.space_group_name_H-M   'P 1'
#
loop_
_entity.id
_entity.type
_entity.pdbx_description
1 polymer ?
#
loop_
_entity_poly.entity_id
_entity_poly.type
_entity_poly.pdbx_seq_one_letter_code
_entity_poly.pdbx_strand_id
1 'polypeptide(L)'
;MSPERPEEPAGGGGPSDGQARLWVTETLAAAARGADAPERVPGALCAACLRLLPISGSSVSISGGKGIRVTWCASDRVAARLAELQYTVGDGPCQSALDRGAPVVASDLTGGPDARRWPIFAYEAVALGVRAVFSLPLGVNGAAVGTLDLYSESVGGLTERDMRTALWVRDAVTFALMSLQAAGPEAAEVDTEDEVASWMAASEADHTEVYQAVGMVMVQLDLDPEQALDRLRARAYAEGRTVSQVAREVLARRLRFQVEREPQADDDGDRRD
;
A
#
# COMPACT_ATOMS: atom_id res chain seq x y z
N MET A 1 -25.85 59.59 16.51
CA MET A 1 -24.44 59.23 16.77
C MET A 1 -24.44 57.86 17.43
N SER A 2 -24.32 56.81 16.61
CA SER A 2 -24.11 55.44 17.07
C SER A 2 -22.62 55.17 17.09
N PRO A 3 -22.06 54.45 18.08
CA PRO A 3 -20.63 54.21 18.12
C PRO A 3 -20.24 53.17 17.05
N GLU A 4 -19.20 53.48 16.29
CA GLU A 4 -18.54 52.56 15.36
C GLU A 4 -17.97 51.36 16.13
N ARG A 5 -18.21 50.17 15.58
CA ARG A 5 -17.60 48.91 16.03
C ARG A 5 -16.17 48.89 15.48
N PRO A 6 -15.14 48.53 16.27
CA PRO A 6 -13.79 48.38 15.75
C PRO A 6 -13.76 47.23 14.75
N GLU A 7 -13.14 47.46 13.58
CA GLU A 7 -12.80 46.41 12.61
C GLU A 7 -11.94 45.33 13.29
N GLU A 8 -12.36 44.07 13.14
CA GLU A 8 -11.50 42.93 13.46
C GLU A 8 -10.30 42.92 12.50
N PRO A 9 -9.06 42.73 12.99
CA PRO A 9 -7.91 42.65 12.10
C PRO A 9 -7.98 41.36 11.27
N ALA A 10 -8.11 41.51 9.95
CA ALA A 10 -7.90 40.45 8.97
C ALA A 10 -6.41 40.04 8.95
N GLY A 11 -6.04 39.17 9.89
CA GLY A 11 -4.69 38.66 10.07
C GLY A 11 -4.63 37.13 10.12
N GLY A 12 -5.36 36.45 9.22
CA GLY A 12 -5.35 34.99 9.11
C GLY A 12 -4.21 34.45 8.25
N GLY A 13 -2.97 34.81 8.56
CA GLY A 13 -1.80 34.31 7.84
C GLY A 13 -1.45 32.89 8.26
N GLY A 14 -2.11 31.89 7.67
CA GLY A 14 -1.64 30.50 7.76
C GLY A 14 -0.17 30.39 7.30
N PRO A 15 0.60 29.40 7.78
CA PRO A 15 1.99 29.26 7.40
C PRO A 15 2.11 29.17 5.88
N SER A 16 3.11 29.86 5.31
CA SER A 16 3.35 29.86 3.87
C SER A 16 3.65 28.44 3.37
N ASP A 17 3.43 28.19 2.07
CA ASP A 17 3.69 26.87 1.48
C ASP A 17 5.14 26.40 1.72
N GLY A 18 6.11 27.33 1.74
CA GLY A 18 7.50 27.03 2.06
C GLY A 18 7.71 26.57 3.51
N GLN A 19 7.04 27.20 4.48
CA GLN A 19 7.11 26.79 5.89
C GLN A 19 6.44 25.44 6.11
N ALA A 20 5.30 25.21 5.48
CA ALA A 20 4.59 23.94 5.61
C ALA A 20 5.36 22.77 4.98
N ARG A 21 6.01 22.99 3.83
CA ARG A 21 6.90 21.99 3.21
C ARG A 21 8.15 21.70 4.06
N LEU A 22 8.76 22.72 4.66
CA LEU A 22 9.90 22.53 5.57
C LEU A 22 9.48 21.70 6.80
N TRP A 23 8.32 22.03 7.38
CA TRP A 23 7.77 21.30 8.53
C TRP A 23 7.53 19.81 8.22
N VAL A 24 7.01 19.47 7.04
CA VAL A 24 6.88 18.08 6.59
C VAL A 24 8.23 17.37 6.58
N THR A 25 9.23 17.97 5.92
CA THR A 25 10.59 17.40 5.82
C THR A 25 11.21 17.21 7.20
N GLU A 26 11.12 18.22 8.08
CA GLU A 26 11.64 18.16 9.44
C GLU A 26 10.96 17.06 10.26
N THR A 27 9.65 16.93 10.15
CA THR A 27 8.87 15.93 10.90
C THR A 27 9.20 14.51 10.47
N LEU A 28 9.35 14.25 9.17
CA LEU A 28 9.74 12.95 8.64
C LEU A 28 11.19 12.62 9.00
N ALA A 29 12.11 13.59 8.86
CA ALA A 29 13.51 13.39 9.21
C ALA A 29 13.71 13.17 10.72
N ALA A 30 12.95 13.87 11.56
CA ALA A 30 12.94 13.63 13.00
C ALA A 30 12.39 12.24 13.35
N ALA A 31 11.36 11.77 12.65
CA ALA A 31 10.83 10.42 12.84
C ALA A 31 11.85 9.34 12.48
N ALA A 32 12.56 9.51 11.36
CA ALA A 32 13.62 8.60 10.95
C ALA A 32 14.78 8.57 11.96
N ARG A 33 15.25 9.74 12.43
CA ARG A 33 16.32 9.82 13.45
C ARG A 33 15.91 9.32 14.84
N GLY A 34 14.63 9.43 15.17
CA GLY A 34 14.08 9.01 16.45
C GLY A 34 13.74 7.52 16.53
N ALA A 35 13.89 6.77 15.44
CA ALA A 35 13.74 5.33 15.46
C ALA A 35 14.98 4.70 16.14
N ASP A 36 14.76 3.90 17.18
CA ASP A 36 15.84 3.25 17.95
C ASP A 36 16.67 2.27 17.11
N ALA A 37 16.13 1.83 15.97
CA ALA A 37 16.77 0.90 15.06
C ALA A 37 16.29 1.14 13.60
N PRO A 38 17.13 0.89 12.58
CA PRO A 38 16.82 1.14 11.18
C PRO A 38 15.57 0.41 10.67
N GLU A 39 15.29 -0.82 11.13
CA GLU A 39 14.10 -1.58 10.78
C GLU A 39 12.79 -0.95 11.30
N ARG A 40 12.88 -0.03 12.25
CA ARG A 40 11.72 0.73 12.77
C ARG A 40 11.50 2.04 12.03
N VAL A 41 12.46 2.50 11.24
CA VAL A 41 12.34 3.75 10.46
C VAL A 41 11.11 3.73 9.55
N PRO A 42 10.81 2.67 8.77
CA PRO A 42 9.63 2.66 7.91
C PRO A 42 8.33 2.87 8.72
N GLY A 43 8.16 2.15 9.82
CA GLY A 43 7.01 2.32 10.71
C GLY A 43 6.94 3.73 11.31
N ALA A 44 8.08 4.32 11.69
CA ALA A 44 8.15 5.67 12.21
C ALA A 44 7.76 6.74 11.17
N LEU A 45 8.11 6.55 9.90
CA LEU A 45 7.69 7.41 8.78
C LEU A 45 6.18 7.32 8.55
N CYS A 46 5.63 6.12 8.53
CA CYS A 46 4.18 5.89 8.48
C CYS A 46 3.49 6.59 9.68
N ALA A 47 3.96 6.39 10.91
CA ALA A 47 3.41 7.05 12.10
C ALA A 47 3.53 8.60 12.07
N ALA A 48 4.56 9.14 11.41
CA ALA A 48 4.73 10.58 11.24
C ALA A 48 3.66 11.21 10.34
N CYS A 49 3.10 10.46 9.37
CA CYS A 49 2.03 10.93 8.52
C CYS A 49 0.78 11.33 9.33
N LEU A 50 0.46 10.57 10.40
CA LEU A 50 -0.67 10.86 11.30
C LEU A 50 -0.48 12.16 12.10
N ARG A 51 0.76 12.66 12.25
CA ARG A 51 1.02 13.98 12.89
C ARG A 51 0.88 15.14 11.91
N LEU A 52 1.04 14.86 10.62
CA LEU A 52 1.04 15.86 9.55
C LEU A 52 -0.35 16.04 8.92
N LEU A 53 -1.20 15.02 9.00
CA LEU A 53 -2.45 14.92 8.26
C LEU A 53 -3.59 14.45 9.18
N PRO A 54 -4.85 14.88 8.94
CA PRO A 54 -6.02 14.45 9.69
C PRO A 54 -6.48 13.05 9.24
N ILE A 55 -5.63 12.04 9.48
CA ILE A 55 -5.82 10.65 9.06
C ILE A 55 -5.69 9.73 10.28
N SER A 56 -6.35 8.57 10.22
CA SER A 56 -6.30 7.56 11.28
C SER A 56 -5.24 6.49 11.06
N GLY A 57 -4.74 6.35 9.83
CA GLY A 57 -3.68 5.40 9.50
C GLY A 57 -2.98 5.73 8.18
N SER A 58 -1.83 5.11 7.95
CA SER A 58 -1.12 5.18 6.68
C SER A 58 -0.29 3.94 6.43
N SER A 59 -0.06 3.61 5.16
CA SER A 59 0.86 2.57 4.75
C SER A 59 1.64 2.96 3.51
N VAL A 60 2.82 2.38 3.34
CA VAL A 60 3.58 2.46 2.10
C VAL A 60 3.72 1.07 1.51
N SER A 61 3.39 0.92 0.23
CA SER A 61 3.61 -0.30 -0.55
C SER A 61 4.67 -0.04 -1.62
N ILE A 62 5.54 -1.02 -1.87
CA ILE A 62 6.50 -1.00 -2.98
C ILE A 62 6.08 -2.04 -4.02
N SER A 63 6.07 -1.63 -5.28
CA SER A 63 5.78 -2.47 -6.44
C SER A 63 7.07 -3.05 -7.01
N GLY A 64 7.15 -4.37 -7.11
CA GLY A 64 8.29 -5.09 -7.69
C GLY A 64 8.14 -5.37 -9.19
N GLY A 65 7.34 -4.60 -9.92
CA GLY A 65 6.99 -4.87 -11.32
C GLY A 65 5.58 -5.44 -11.50
N LYS A 66 5.38 -6.37 -12.46
CA LYS A 66 4.09 -6.86 -12.99
C LYS A 66 3.14 -7.40 -11.91
N GLY A 67 2.39 -6.52 -11.25
CA GLY A 67 1.27 -6.85 -10.37
C GLY A 67 1.63 -7.34 -8.96
N ILE A 68 2.92 -7.50 -8.63
CA ILE A 68 3.38 -7.94 -7.29
C ILE A 68 3.75 -6.73 -6.44
N ARG A 69 3.20 -6.72 -5.22
CA ARG A 69 3.32 -5.63 -4.27
C ARG A 69 3.54 -6.18 -2.88
N VAL A 70 4.35 -5.47 -2.10
CA VAL A 70 4.58 -5.79 -0.69
C VAL A 70 4.41 -4.51 0.12
N THR A 71 3.77 -4.66 1.26
CA THR A 71 3.63 -3.59 2.25
C THR A 71 5.01 -3.33 2.87
N TRP A 72 5.58 -2.17 2.60
CA TRP A 72 6.86 -1.75 3.17
C TRP A 72 6.72 -1.24 4.60
N CYS A 73 5.73 -0.38 4.86
CA CYS A 73 5.39 0.03 6.22
C CYS A 73 3.89 0.24 6.40
N ALA A 74 3.45 0.20 7.65
CA ALA A 74 2.15 0.65 8.07
C ALA A 74 2.26 1.33 9.45
N SER A 75 1.37 2.29 9.72
CA SER A 75 1.29 2.99 11.01
C SER A 75 0.80 2.07 12.13
N ASP A 76 -0.02 1.08 11.78
CA ASP A 76 -0.71 0.19 12.70
C ASP A 76 -1.18 -1.08 11.97
N ARG A 77 -1.85 -1.97 12.72
CA ARG A 77 -2.35 -3.25 12.21
C ARG A 77 -3.50 -3.10 11.22
N VAL A 78 -4.33 -2.07 11.34
CA VAL A 78 -5.45 -1.82 10.42
C VAL A 78 -4.90 -1.38 9.08
N ALA A 79 -4.00 -0.39 9.06
CA ALA A 79 -3.30 0.05 7.86
C ALA A 79 -2.54 -1.09 7.17
N ALA A 80 -1.84 -1.94 7.93
CA ALA A 80 -1.17 -3.13 7.38
C ALA A 80 -2.17 -4.09 6.73
N ARG A 81 -3.31 -4.35 7.38
CA ARG A 81 -4.35 -5.24 6.84
C ARG A 81 -4.98 -4.68 5.57
N LEU A 82 -5.18 -3.37 5.49
CA LEU A 82 -5.74 -2.70 4.31
C LEU A 82 -4.77 -2.69 3.12
N ALA A 83 -3.48 -2.48 3.37
CA ALA A 83 -2.45 -2.60 2.33
C ALA A 83 -2.43 -4.03 1.75
N GLU A 84 -2.40 -5.04 2.62
CA GLU A 84 -2.45 -6.45 2.22
C GLU A 84 -3.76 -6.82 1.51
N LEU A 85 -4.89 -6.26 1.93
CA LEU A 85 -6.19 -6.50 1.32
C LEU A 85 -6.22 -6.01 -0.14
N GLN A 86 -5.75 -4.79 -0.41
CA GLN A 86 -5.71 -4.26 -1.79
C GLN A 86 -4.84 -5.13 -2.69
N TYR A 87 -3.74 -5.67 -2.16
CA TYR A 87 -2.90 -6.60 -2.90
C TYR A 87 -3.58 -7.96 -3.12
N THR A 88 -4.25 -8.49 -2.09
CA THR A 88 -4.92 -9.79 -2.12
C THR A 88 -6.12 -9.79 -3.06
N VAL A 89 -6.93 -8.73 -3.04
CA VAL A 89 -8.08 -8.57 -3.94
C VAL A 89 -7.62 -8.21 -5.36
N GLY A 90 -6.41 -7.63 -5.50
CA GLY A 90 -5.91 -7.14 -6.79
C GLY A 90 -6.65 -5.90 -7.29
N ASP A 91 -7.52 -5.31 -6.46
CA ASP A 91 -8.31 -4.14 -6.78
C ASP A 91 -8.41 -3.23 -5.54
N GLY A 92 -8.54 -1.93 -5.78
CA GLY A 92 -8.60 -0.90 -4.74
C GLY A 92 -8.08 0.47 -5.19
N PRO A 93 -8.28 1.50 -4.35
CA PRO A 93 -7.78 2.86 -4.60
C PRO A 93 -6.30 2.91 -4.96
N CYS A 94 -5.50 2.10 -4.27
CA CYS A 94 -4.08 2.01 -4.50
C CYS A 94 -3.72 1.42 -5.87
N GLN A 95 -4.39 0.35 -6.28
CA GLN A 95 -4.14 -0.24 -7.60
C GLN A 95 -4.50 0.77 -8.70
N SER A 96 -5.65 1.42 -8.56
CA SER A 96 -6.05 2.51 -9.45
C SER A 96 -5.06 3.69 -9.48
N ALA A 97 -4.42 4.01 -8.36
CA ALA A 97 -3.42 5.09 -8.31
C ALA A 97 -2.14 4.73 -9.06
N LEU A 98 -1.69 3.47 -8.95
CA LEU A 98 -0.56 2.93 -9.70
C LEU A 98 -0.86 2.92 -11.21
N ASP A 99 -2.00 2.35 -11.61
CA ASP A 99 -2.37 2.20 -13.02
C ASP A 99 -2.48 3.57 -13.74
N ARG A 100 -2.95 4.59 -13.02
CA ARG A 100 -3.12 5.95 -13.54
C ARG A 100 -1.86 6.80 -13.42
N GLY A 101 -0.91 6.43 -12.56
CA GLY A 101 0.20 7.29 -12.17
C GLY A 101 -0.26 8.62 -11.53
N ALA A 102 -1.45 8.64 -10.92
CA ALA A 102 -2.05 9.85 -10.34
C ALA A 102 -2.76 9.57 -9.01
N PRO A 103 -2.87 10.56 -8.11
CA PRO A 103 -3.64 10.44 -6.87
C PRO A 103 -5.07 9.93 -7.10
N VAL A 104 -5.50 8.99 -6.27
CA VAL A 104 -6.88 8.48 -6.25
C VAL A 104 -7.47 8.71 -4.87
N VAL A 105 -8.66 9.29 -4.86
CA VAL A 105 -9.42 9.59 -3.64
C VAL A 105 -10.68 8.73 -3.62
N ALA A 106 -10.83 7.94 -2.56
CA ALA A 106 -12.07 7.28 -2.20
C ALA A 106 -12.62 8.01 -0.97
N SER A 107 -13.54 8.93 -1.17
CA SER A 107 -14.04 9.82 -0.12
C SER A 107 -15.14 9.20 0.73
N ASP A 108 -15.82 8.18 0.23
CA ASP A 108 -16.85 7.47 0.98
C ASP A 108 -16.94 6.00 0.57
N LEU A 109 -16.34 5.13 1.37
CA LEU A 109 -16.39 3.67 1.22
C LEU A 109 -17.67 3.06 1.81
N THR A 110 -18.47 3.83 2.56
CA THR A 110 -19.69 3.33 3.21
C THR A 110 -20.84 3.16 2.22
N GLY A 111 -20.76 3.78 1.05
CA GLY A 111 -21.74 3.66 -0.02
C GLY A 111 -21.35 4.41 -1.29
N GLY A 112 -22.32 4.63 -2.18
CA GLY A 112 -22.13 5.51 -3.33
C GLY A 112 -21.15 4.98 -4.40
N PRO A 113 -20.52 5.88 -5.17
CA PRO A 113 -19.70 5.50 -6.34
C PRO A 113 -18.39 4.80 -5.94
N ASP A 114 -17.74 5.21 -4.85
CA ASP A 114 -16.47 4.61 -4.43
C ASP A 114 -16.67 3.17 -3.92
N ALA A 115 -17.71 2.93 -3.12
CA ALA A 115 -18.08 1.57 -2.70
C ALA A 115 -18.46 0.67 -3.88
N ARG A 116 -19.05 1.21 -4.96
CA ARG A 116 -19.33 0.43 -6.19
C ARG A 116 -18.09 0.21 -7.05
N ARG A 117 -17.13 1.14 -7.00
CA ARG A 117 -15.89 1.04 -7.76
C ARG A 117 -14.97 -0.04 -7.20
N TRP A 118 -14.95 -0.21 -5.88
CA TRP A 118 -14.12 -1.19 -5.19
C TRP A 118 -14.93 -1.98 -4.14
N PRO A 119 -15.89 -2.82 -4.55
CA PRO A 119 -16.89 -3.39 -3.64
C PRO A 119 -16.30 -4.26 -2.53
N ILE A 120 -15.36 -5.14 -2.85
CA ILE A 120 -14.74 -6.03 -1.85
C ILE A 120 -13.87 -5.22 -0.89
N PHE A 121 -13.04 -4.31 -1.42
CA PHE A 121 -12.18 -3.47 -0.60
C PHE A 121 -12.99 -2.55 0.32
N ALA A 122 -14.03 -1.89 -0.21
CA ALA A 122 -14.88 -0.98 0.56
C ALA A 122 -15.60 -1.70 1.70
N TYR A 123 -16.16 -2.89 1.44
CA TYR A 123 -16.83 -3.70 2.46
C TYR A 123 -15.90 -4.04 3.64
N GLU A 124 -14.72 -4.56 3.34
CA GLU A 124 -13.72 -4.94 4.36
C GLU A 124 -13.13 -3.71 5.07
N ALA A 125 -12.87 -2.62 4.35
CA ALA A 125 -12.35 -1.39 4.93
C ALA A 125 -13.32 -0.79 5.95
N VAL A 126 -14.61 -0.76 5.62
CA VAL A 126 -15.66 -0.28 6.53
C VAL A 126 -15.79 -1.20 7.75
N ALA A 127 -15.66 -2.52 7.58
CA ALA A 127 -15.64 -3.46 8.71
C ALA A 127 -14.46 -3.21 9.68
N LEU A 128 -13.34 -2.67 9.16
CA LEU A 128 -12.17 -2.25 9.94
C LEU A 128 -12.25 -0.80 10.44
N GLY A 129 -13.37 -0.10 10.22
CA GLY A 129 -13.60 1.28 10.68
C GLY A 129 -13.13 2.38 9.73
N VAL A 130 -12.54 2.03 8.59
CA VAL A 130 -12.06 3.00 7.59
C VAL A 130 -13.18 3.35 6.61
N ARG A 131 -13.39 4.65 6.39
CA ARG A 131 -14.46 5.20 5.56
C ARG A 131 -13.97 5.98 4.36
N ALA A 132 -12.71 6.45 4.38
CA ALA A 132 -12.10 7.11 3.23
C ALA A 132 -10.62 6.71 3.10
N VAL A 133 -10.13 6.66 1.86
CA VAL A 133 -8.75 6.31 1.50
C VAL A 133 -8.22 7.31 0.47
N PHE A 134 -6.98 7.74 0.65
CA PHE A 134 -6.25 8.59 -0.28
C PHE A 134 -4.97 7.88 -0.70
N SER A 135 -4.93 7.42 -1.95
CA SER A 135 -3.81 6.67 -2.50
C SER A 135 -2.97 7.56 -3.40
N LEU A 136 -1.73 7.80 -2.99
CA LEU A 136 -0.78 8.68 -3.66
C LEU A 136 0.34 7.84 -4.27
N PRO A 137 0.52 7.83 -5.61
CA PRO A 137 1.60 7.07 -6.22
C PRO A 137 2.96 7.66 -5.84
N LEU A 138 3.90 6.80 -5.48
CA LEU A 138 5.30 7.14 -5.20
C LEU A 138 6.10 6.88 -6.47
N GLY A 139 6.75 7.91 -7.01
CA GLY A 139 7.45 7.80 -8.28
C GLY A 139 7.80 9.15 -8.90
N VAL A 140 8.62 9.09 -9.95
CA VAL A 140 9.09 10.27 -10.70
C VAL A 140 8.77 10.07 -12.19
N ASN A 141 8.44 11.14 -12.90
CA ASN A 141 8.15 11.14 -14.33
C ASN A 141 7.05 10.14 -14.77
N GLY A 142 6.05 9.90 -13.91
CA GLY A 142 4.92 9.02 -14.20
C GLY A 142 5.20 7.52 -14.03
N ALA A 143 6.43 7.13 -13.68
CA ALA A 143 6.76 5.76 -13.29
C ALA A 143 6.57 5.60 -11.78
N ALA A 144 5.48 4.96 -11.36
CA ALA A 144 5.21 4.68 -9.95
C ALA A 144 5.94 3.40 -9.49
N VAL A 145 6.77 3.52 -8.47
CA VAL A 145 7.48 2.41 -7.81
C VAL A 145 6.72 1.87 -6.58
N GLY A 146 5.61 2.52 -6.22
CA GLY A 146 4.83 2.18 -5.04
C GLY A 146 3.72 3.18 -4.77
N THR A 147 3.15 3.12 -3.57
CA THR A 147 2.10 4.03 -3.12
C THR A 147 2.24 4.37 -1.66
N LEU A 148 1.82 5.58 -1.32
CA LEU A 148 1.47 6.02 0.02
C LEU A 148 -0.05 6.03 0.11
N ASP A 149 -0.60 5.15 0.92
CA ASP A 149 -2.04 5.09 1.22
C ASP A 149 -2.31 5.72 2.57
N LEU A 150 -3.30 6.60 2.63
CA LEU A 150 -3.73 7.32 3.83
C LEU A 150 -5.18 6.96 4.14
N TYR A 151 -5.47 6.62 5.38
CA TYR A 151 -6.76 6.07 5.82
C TYR A 151 -7.46 7.03 6.77
N SER A 152 -8.79 7.14 6.67
CA SER A 152 -9.62 7.97 7.54
C SER A 152 -10.83 7.20 8.05
N GLU A 153 -11.13 7.38 9.33
CA GLU A 153 -12.35 6.86 9.99
C GLU A 153 -13.61 7.70 9.69
N SER A 154 -13.45 8.85 9.03
CA SER A 154 -14.53 9.75 8.63
C SER A 154 -14.68 9.78 7.12
N VAL A 155 -15.94 9.89 6.66
CA VAL A 155 -16.24 10.18 5.26
C VAL A 155 -15.78 11.60 4.90
N GLY A 156 -15.49 11.81 3.63
CA GLY A 156 -15.05 13.08 3.08
C GLY A 156 -13.63 13.03 2.53
N GLY A 157 -13.22 14.17 1.98
CA GLY A 157 -11.88 14.37 1.43
C GLY A 157 -10.96 15.11 2.40
N LEU A 158 -9.66 15.00 2.17
CA LEU A 158 -8.69 15.97 2.70
C LEU A 158 -9.06 17.37 2.20
N THR A 159 -8.90 18.39 3.05
CA THR A 159 -9.01 19.78 2.61
C THR A 159 -7.94 20.07 1.55
N GLU A 160 -8.08 21.15 0.76
CA GLU A 160 -7.05 21.52 -0.21
C GLU A 160 -5.67 21.71 0.45
N ARG A 161 -5.65 22.22 1.67
CA ARG A 161 -4.43 22.38 2.47
C ARG A 161 -3.85 21.02 2.85
N ASP A 162 -4.67 20.10 3.36
CA ASP A 162 -4.20 18.78 3.78
C ASP A 162 -3.78 17.93 2.59
N MET A 163 -4.48 18.02 1.46
CA MET A 163 -4.07 17.37 0.21
C MET A 163 -2.71 17.89 -0.26
N ARG A 164 -2.46 19.20 -0.17
CA ARG A 164 -1.15 19.78 -0.49
C ARG A 164 -0.05 19.25 0.43
N THR A 165 -0.32 19.18 1.73
CA THR A 165 0.59 18.55 2.70
C THR A 165 0.84 17.08 2.35
N ALA A 166 -0.20 16.33 1.99
CA ALA A 166 -0.09 14.92 1.61
C ALA A 166 0.77 14.71 0.36
N LEU A 167 0.69 15.62 -0.61
CA LEU A 167 1.54 15.61 -1.81
C LEU A 167 3.02 15.90 -1.47
N TRP A 168 3.29 16.78 -0.49
CA TRP A 168 4.66 16.99 0.01
C TRP A 168 5.19 15.78 0.79
N VAL A 169 4.35 15.13 1.61
CA VAL A 169 4.70 13.88 2.28
C VAL A 169 5.05 12.81 1.24
N ARG A 170 4.20 12.63 0.22
CA ARG A 170 4.46 11.73 -0.91
C ARG A 170 5.80 12.04 -1.58
N ASP A 171 6.12 13.32 -1.84
CA ASP A 171 7.40 13.70 -2.46
C ASP A 171 8.60 13.37 -1.57
N ALA A 172 8.50 13.64 -0.27
CA ALA A 172 9.56 13.34 0.69
C ALA A 172 9.77 11.82 0.83
N VAL A 173 8.69 11.04 0.90
CA VAL A 173 8.76 9.56 0.94
C VAL A 173 9.33 9.01 -0.37
N THR A 174 8.92 9.55 -1.52
CA THR A 174 9.46 9.16 -2.83
C THR A 174 10.96 9.43 -2.90
N PHE A 175 11.40 10.61 -2.46
CA PHE A 175 12.81 10.96 -2.41
C PHE A 175 13.59 10.01 -1.50
N ALA A 176 13.10 9.74 -0.29
CA ALA A 176 13.74 8.83 0.64
C ALA A 176 13.90 7.40 0.06
N LEU A 177 12.86 6.88 -0.58
CA LEU A 177 12.91 5.58 -1.26
C LEU A 177 13.95 5.56 -2.40
N MET A 178 13.97 6.60 -3.23
CA MET A 178 14.91 6.67 -4.35
C MET A 178 16.36 6.86 -3.91
N SER A 179 16.62 7.70 -2.90
CA SER A 179 17.95 7.87 -2.32
C SER A 179 18.47 6.54 -1.76
N LEU A 180 17.58 5.75 -1.18
CA LEU A 180 17.94 4.45 -0.64
C LEU A 180 18.25 3.42 -1.73
N GLN A 181 17.50 3.40 -2.82
CA GLN A 181 17.79 2.53 -3.98
C GLN A 181 19.10 2.91 -4.69
N ALA A 182 19.45 4.20 -4.72
CA ALA A 182 20.66 4.70 -5.37
C ALA A 182 21.94 4.39 -4.58
N ALA A 183 21.85 4.21 -3.26
CA ALA A 183 22.96 3.89 -2.37
C ALA A 183 23.36 2.40 -2.42
N GLY A 184 23.45 1.82 -3.63
CA GLY A 184 23.77 0.40 -3.82
C GLY A 184 25.03 -0.09 -3.05
N PRO A 185 25.26 -1.41 -2.98
CA PRO A 185 26.20 -2.04 -2.03
C PRO A 185 27.69 -1.62 -2.12
N GLU A 186 28.07 -0.76 -3.07
CA GLU A 186 29.44 -0.29 -3.28
C GLU A 186 29.76 1.09 -2.68
N ALA A 187 28.79 1.80 -2.10
CA ALA A 187 29.01 3.13 -1.49
C ALA A 187 29.17 3.09 0.05
N ALA A 188 29.25 1.91 0.64
CA ALA A 188 29.08 1.71 2.08
C ALA A 188 30.41 1.73 2.86
N GLU A 189 30.84 2.91 3.33
CA GLU A 189 31.96 3.06 4.28
C GLU A 189 31.57 3.84 5.55
N VAL A 190 30.27 3.96 5.87
CA VAL A 190 29.83 4.61 7.12
C VAL A 190 28.85 3.71 7.87
N ASP A 191 29.29 3.25 9.06
CA ASP A 191 28.71 2.35 10.10
C ASP A 191 27.18 2.32 10.38
N THR A 192 26.36 3.04 9.62
CA THR A 192 24.88 3.09 9.68
C THR A 192 24.17 2.29 8.56
N GLU A 193 24.92 1.60 7.69
CA GLU A 193 24.42 1.13 6.37
C GLU A 193 23.97 -0.33 6.29
N ASP A 194 24.49 -1.24 7.13
CA ASP A 194 24.18 -2.69 7.06
C ASP A 194 22.70 -3.02 7.36
N GLU A 195 22.03 -2.19 8.15
CA GLU A 195 20.70 -2.49 8.67
C GLU A 195 19.56 -1.84 7.85
N VAL A 196 19.84 -0.77 7.12
CA VAL A 196 18.87 -0.18 6.17
C VAL A 196 18.70 -1.07 4.94
N ALA A 197 19.78 -1.73 4.51
CA ALA A 197 19.76 -2.77 3.50
C ALA A 197 18.89 -3.98 3.94
N SER A 198 18.89 -4.30 5.24
CA SER A 198 18.22 -5.49 5.80
C SER A 198 16.69 -5.51 5.62
N TRP A 199 16.00 -4.39 5.85
CA TRP A 199 14.54 -4.36 5.71
C TRP A 199 14.07 -4.17 4.26
N MET A 200 14.87 -3.51 3.39
CA MET A 200 14.59 -3.53 1.95
C MET A 200 14.77 -4.94 1.41
N ALA A 201 15.85 -5.62 1.82
CA ALA A 201 16.06 -7.02 1.50
C ALA A 201 14.91 -7.91 2.00
N ALA A 202 14.27 -7.59 3.14
CA ALA A 202 13.07 -8.29 3.59
C ALA A 202 11.86 -8.08 2.65
N SER A 203 11.60 -6.84 2.21
CA SER A 203 10.54 -6.56 1.23
C SER A 203 10.84 -7.19 -0.14
N GLU A 204 12.11 -7.16 -0.57
CA GLU A 204 12.58 -7.79 -1.81
C GLU A 204 12.56 -9.33 -1.72
N ALA A 205 12.83 -9.89 -0.55
CA ALA A 205 12.70 -11.32 -0.29
C ALA A 205 11.24 -11.74 -0.42
N ASP A 206 10.31 -11.01 0.19
CA ASP A 206 8.87 -11.26 0.02
C ASP A 206 8.45 -11.16 -1.46
N HIS A 207 8.93 -10.15 -2.21
CA HIS A 207 8.68 -10.08 -3.67
C HIS A 207 9.20 -11.30 -4.41
N THR A 208 10.44 -11.70 -4.10
CA THR A 208 11.13 -12.83 -4.74
C THR A 208 10.38 -14.14 -4.46
N GLU A 209 9.96 -14.36 -3.22
CA GLU A 209 9.19 -15.52 -2.81
C GLU A 209 7.86 -15.61 -3.56
N VAL A 210 7.13 -14.50 -3.69
CA VAL A 210 5.89 -14.47 -4.47
C VAL A 210 6.17 -14.77 -5.94
N TYR A 211 7.19 -14.18 -6.57
CA TYR A 211 7.54 -14.47 -7.97
C TYR A 211 7.91 -15.94 -8.19
N GLN A 212 8.67 -16.54 -7.27
CA GLN A 212 9.02 -17.96 -7.32
C GLN A 212 7.77 -18.84 -7.16
N ALA A 213 6.88 -18.49 -6.24
CA ALA A 213 5.61 -19.19 -6.07
C ALA A 213 4.72 -19.07 -7.32
N VAL A 214 4.65 -17.89 -7.96
CA VAL A 214 3.95 -17.71 -9.24
C VAL A 214 4.53 -18.67 -10.28
N GLY A 215 5.85 -18.73 -10.44
CA GLY A 215 6.50 -19.67 -11.35
C GLY A 215 6.18 -21.15 -11.05
N MET A 216 6.12 -21.53 -9.77
CA MET A 216 5.71 -22.87 -9.37
C MET A 216 4.23 -23.16 -9.71
N VAL A 217 3.34 -22.20 -9.52
CA VAL A 217 1.91 -22.34 -9.83
C VAL A 217 1.67 -22.39 -11.33
N MET A 218 2.40 -21.60 -12.12
CA MET A 218 2.37 -21.67 -13.60
C MET A 218 2.63 -23.09 -14.08
N VAL A 219 3.67 -23.75 -13.56
CA VAL A 219 4.01 -25.13 -13.92
C VAL A 219 2.97 -26.13 -13.41
N GLN A 220 2.40 -25.90 -12.23
CA GLN A 220 1.40 -26.81 -11.64
C GLN A 220 0.07 -26.83 -12.38
N LEU A 221 -0.33 -25.68 -12.93
CA LEU A 221 -1.66 -25.49 -13.51
C LEU A 221 -1.66 -25.18 -15.02
N ASP A 222 -0.48 -25.08 -15.64
CA ASP A 222 -0.29 -24.63 -17.03
C ASP A 222 -0.96 -23.27 -17.31
N LEU A 223 -0.64 -22.29 -16.46
CA LEU A 223 -1.21 -20.94 -16.50
C LEU A 223 -0.14 -19.90 -16.87
N ASP A 224 -0.60 -18.77 -17.40
CA ASP A 224 0.24 -17.59 -17.50
C ASP A 224 0.53 -16.96 -16.11
N PRO A 225 1.52 -16.06 -16.00
CA PRO A 225 1.91 -15.47 -14.72
C PRO A 225 0.80 -14.69 -14.01
N GLU A 226 -0.08 -14.02 -14.76
CA GLU A 226 -1.16 -13.19 -14.20
C GLU A 226 -2.24 -14.10 -13.61
N GLN A 227 -2.65 -15.12 -14.37
CA GLN A 227 -3.56 -16.16 -13.89
C GLN A 227 -3.00 -16.90 -12.67
N ALA A 228 -1.71 -17.23 -12.66
CA ALA A 228 -1.07 -17.88 -11.52
C ALA A 228 -1.06 -16.99 -10.26
N LEU A 229 -0.79 -15.69 -10.42
CA LEU A 229 -0.90 -14.72 -9.32
C LEU A 229 -2.35 -14.60 -8.82
N ASP A 230 -3.33 -14.60 -9.72
CA ASP A 230 -4.74 -14.60 -9.36
C ASP A 230 -5.14 -15.85 -8.57
N ARG A 231 -4.56 -17.02 -8.87
CA ARG A 231 -4.77 -18.22 -8.04
C ARG A 231 -4.18 -18.09 -6.64
N LEU A 232 -2.98 -17.50 -6.51
CA LEU A 232 -2.38 -17.21 -5.20
C LEU A 232 -3.25 -16.24 -4.40
N ARG A 233 -3.73 -15.17 -5.04
CA ARG A 233 -4.65 -14.18 -4.47
C ARG A 233 -5.96 -14.77 -4.02
N ALA A 234 -6.64 -15.53 -4.89
CA ALA A 234 -7.90 -16.18 -4.59
C ALA A 234 -7.76 -17.12 -3.39
N ARG A 235 -6.68 -17.90 -3.33
CA ARG A 235 -6.35 -18.78 -2.20
C ARG A 235 -6.09 -18.00 -0.91
N ALA A 236 -5.30 -16.93 -0.98
CA ALA A 236 -5.01 -16.06 0.16
C ALA A 236 -6.30 -15.45 0.73
N TYR A 237 -7.16 -14.93 -0.16
CA TYR A 237 -8.46 -14.37 0.21
C TYR A 237 -9.36 -15.41 0.88
N ALA A 238 -9.53 -16.59 0.27
CA ALA A 238 -10.40 -17.66 0.78
C ALA A 238 -9.96 -18.18 2.16
N GLU A 239 -8.66 -18.17 2.46
CA GLU A 239 -8.11 -18.62 3.74
C GLU A 239 -7.89 -17.47 4.75
N GLY A 240 -8.17 -16.22 4.39
CA GLY A 240 -7.94 -15.04 5.23
C GLY A 240 -6.46 -14.69 5.46
N ARG A 241 -5.56 -15.23 4.64
CA ARG A 241 -4.09 -15.14 4.74
C ARG A 241 -3.54 -14.07 3.80
N THR A 242 -2.26 -13.72 3.96
CA THR A 242 -1.58 -12.85 2.98
C THR A 242 -1.04 -13.67 1.81
N VAL A 243 -0.87 -13.02 0.66
CA VAL A 243 -0.27 -13.66 -0.53
C VAL A 243 1.16 -14.13 -0.23
N SER A 244 1.98 -13.36 0.50
CA SER A 244 3.32 -13.81 0.93
C SER A 244 3.26 -15.08 1.79
N GLN A 245 2.26 -15.21 2.68
CA GLN A 245 2.07 -16.43 3.47
C GLN A 245 1.73 -17.63 2.59
N VAL A 246 0.85 -17.46 1.60
CA VAL A 246 0.49 -18.52 0.65
C VAL A 246 1.70 -18.89 -0.22
N ALA A 247 2.45 -17.90 -0.72
CA ALA A 247 3.65 -18.11 -1.50
C ALA A 247 4.69 -18.96 -0.73
N ARG A 248 4.94 -18.65 0.55
CA ARG A 248 5.82 -19.45 1.41
C ARG A 248 5.37 -20.90 1.57
N GLU A 249 4.07 -21.16 1.64
CA GLU A 249 3.57 -22.55 1.68
C GLU A 249 3.78 -23.30 0.37
N VAL A 250 3.66 -22.61 -0.77
CA VAL A 250 3.95 -23.16 -2.09
C VAL A 250 5.44 -23.50 -2.21
N LEU A 251 6.32 -22.58 -1.83
CA LEU A 251 7.78 -22.79 -1.83
C LEU A 251 8.19 -23.94 -0.90
N ALA A 252 7.59 -24.00 0.29
CA ALA A 252 7.75 -25.11 1.23
C ALA A 252 7.11 -26.42 0.76
N ARG A 253 6.42 -26.43 -0.39
CA ARG A 253 5.67 -27.55 -0.97
C ARG A 253 4.59 -28.15 -0.05
N ARG A 254 4.17 -27.39 0.97
CA ARG A 254 3.06 -27.74 1.88
C ARG A 254 1.70 -27.41 1.26
N LEU A 255 1.67 -26.47 0.32
CA LEU A 255 0.53 -26.15 -0.51
C LEU A 255 0.85 -26.43 -1.99
N ARG A 256 -0.10 -27.06 -2.69
CA ARG A 256 -0.05 -27.27 -4.14
C ARG A 256 -1.39 -26.91 -4.74
N PHE A 257 -1.35 -26.36 -5.95
CA PHE A 257 -2.53 -26.12 -6.74
C PHE A 257 -2.72 -27.31 -7.69
N GLN A 258 -3.92 -27.87 -7.71
CA GLN A 258 -4.30 -28.95 -8.61
C GLN A 258 -5.38 -28.43 -9.55
N VAL A 259 -5.38 -28.92 -10.79
CA VAL A 259 -6.53 -28.76 -11.68
C VAL A 259 -7.67 -29.56 -11.06
N GLU A 260 -8.80 -28.91 -10.76
CA GLU A 260 -10.02 -29.63 -10.41
C GLU A 260 -10.38 -30.53 -11.59
N ARG A 261 -10.17 -31.85 -11.44
CA ARG A 261 -10.73 -32.81 -12.38
C ARG A 261 -12.24 -32.79 -12.17
N GLU A 262 -12.98 -32.33 -13.17
CA GLU A 262 -14.43 -32.56 -13.22
C GLU A 262 -14.69 -34.06 -12.98
N PRO A 263 -15.72 -34.42 -12.21
CA PRO A 263 -16.08 -35.82 -12.03
C PRO A 263 -16.42 -36.37 -13.42
N GLN A 264 -15.60 -37.30 -13.89
CA GLN A 264 -15.86 -38.07 -15.10
C GLN A 264 -17.20 -38.76 -14.87
N ALA A 265 -18.24 -38.30 -15.59
CA ALA A 265 -19.51 -38.99 -15.60
C ALA A 265 -19.22 -40.43 -16.05
N ASP A 266 -19.42 -41.38 -15.15
CA ASP A 266 -19.37 -42.80 -15.48
C ASP A 266 -20.34 -43.02 -16.64
N ASP A 267 -19.78 -43.25 -17.81
CA ASP A 267 -20.47 -43.85 -18.96
C ASP A 267 -20.72 -45.32 -18.60
N ASP A 268 -21.66 -45.53 -17.66
CA ASP A 268 -22.24 -46.84 -17.38
C ASP A 268 -23.65 -46.86 -17.95
N GLY A 269 -23.78 -47.48 -19.13
CA GLY A 269 -25.05 -48.04 -19.55
C GLY A 269 -25.40 -47.85 -21.01
N ASP A 270 -24.73 -48.58 -21.91
CA ASP A 270 -25.53 -49.38 -22.85
C ASP A 270 -24.86 -50.71 -23.20
N ARG A 271 -25.11 -51.70 -22.33
CA ARG A 271 -25.25 -53.09 -22.77
C ARG A 271 -26.69 -53.31 -23.24
N ARG A 272 -26.91 -53.21 -24.55
CA ARG A 272 -28.01 -53.80 -25.34
C ARG A 272 -27.47 -53.94 -26.77
N ASP A 273 -27.54 -55.05 -27.49
CA ASP A 273 -28.12 -56.38 -27.34
C ASP A 273 -27.23 -57.37 -28.13
#